data_AF-A0A4P7PIV6-F1
#
_entry.id   AF-A0A4P7PIV6-F1
#
_cell.length_a   1.000
_cell.length_b   1.000
_cell.length_c   1.000
_cell.angle_alpha   90.00
_cell.angle_beta   90.00
_cell.angle_gamma   90.00
#
_symmetry.space_group_name_H-M   'P 1'
#
loop_
_entity.id
_entity.type
_entity.pdbx_description
1 polymer ?
#
loop_
_entity_poly.entity_id
_entity_poly.type
_entity_poly.pdbx_seq_one_letter_code
_entity_poly.pdbx_strand_id
1 'polypeptide(L)'
;MPMPEELKDAKTNHSIFLYCETLRANCNDLAQILKEKNYWEIWEQEDITQAQKYRAPTVWLVGHGDSKKSGMLNDNGDIVTSMENIIFWCNTNGVTNLVDTACYPSARINAIETHKEKLSFNYYCKSTEAEVSSIGKYIVDGKNKSIGDLEKWWNSESFTLKAKKSV
;
A
#
# COMPACT_ATOMS: atom_id res chain seq x y z
N MET A 1 -5.69 4.58 14.93
CA MET A 1 -6.16 5.91 14.48
C MET A 1 -7.30 5.69 13.49
N PRO A 2 -8.32 6.57 13.40
CA PRO A 2 -9.35 6.41 12.37
C PRO A 2 -8.73 6.40 10.97
N MET A 3 -9.32 5.63 10.05
CA MET A 3 -8.95 5.64 8.64
C MET A 3 -9.19 7.05 8.06
N PRO A 4 -8.21 7.66 7.37
CA PRO A 4 -8.37 8.96 6.72
C PRO A 4 -9.57 8.99 5.77
N GLU A 5 -10.32 10.10 5.74
CA GLU A 5 -11.50 10.25 4.87
C GLU A 5 -11.15 10.10 3.40
N GLU A 6 -9.96 10.54 2.98
CA GLU A 6 -9.50 10.47 1.60
C GLU A 6 -9.32 9.01 1.11
N LEU A 7 -9.09 8.07 2.05
CA LEU A 7 -8.98 6.65 1.73
C LEU A 7 -10.34 5.94 1.69
N LYS A 8 -11.41 6.60 2.15
CA LYS A 8 -12.78 6.05 2.23
C LYS A 8 -13.68 6.55 1.11
N ASP A 9 -13.33 7.68 0.48
CA ASP A 9 -14.10 8.25 -0.61
C ASP A 9 -13.98 7.41 -1.88
N ALA A 10 -15.08 6.79 -2.30
CA ALA A 10 -15.17 6.02 -3.55
C ALA A 10 -14.99 6.86 -4.83
N LYS A 11 -14.84 8.19 -4.71
CA LYS A 11 -14.47 9.10 -5.81
C LYS A 11 -12.97 9.33 -5.91
N THR A 12 -12.20 8.96 -4.89
CA THR A 12 -10.74 8.97 -4.97
C THR A 12 -10.32 7.85 -5.91
N ASN A 13 -9.54 8.15 -6.95
CA ASN A 13 -8.98 7.08 -7.78
C ASN A 13 -7.89 6.35 -7.00
N HIS A 14 -8.04 5.03 -6.84
CA HIS A 14 -7.06 4.17 -6.20
C HIS A 14 -6.36 3.25 -7.22
N SER A 15 -5.05 3.05 -7.04
CA SER A 15 -4.29 1.99 -7.70
C SER A 15 -3.83 0.96 -6.68
N ILE A 16 -3.93 -0.33 -7.02
CA ILE A 16 -3.51 -1.44 -6.16
C ILE A 16 -2.36 -2.17 -6.87
N PHE A 17 -1.20 -2.19 -6.25
CA PHE A 17 -0.02 -2.87 -6.79
C PHE A 17 0.21 -4.21 -6.14
N LEU A 18 0.33 -5.24 -6.98
CA LEU A 18 0.60 -6.60 -6.58
C LEU A 18 2.10 -6.91 -6.78
N TYR A 19 2.77 -7.36 -5.73
CA TYR A 19 4.20 -7.71 -5.81
C TYR A 19 4.47 -9.21 -5.81
N CYS A 20 3.45 -10.00 -5.46
CA CYS A 20 3.57 -11.42 -5.28
C CYS A 20 2.31 -12.10 -5.78
N GLU A 21 2.41 -12.88 -6.85
CA GLU A 21 1.27 -13.43 -7.58
C GLU A 21 0.32 -14.23 -6.68
N THR A 22 0.86 -14.89 -5.67
CA THR A 22 0.11 -15.63 -4.64
C THR A 22 -0.87 -14.77 -3.85
N LEU A 23 -0.76 -13.44 -3.88
CA LEU A 23 -1.64 -12.47 -3.21
C LEU A 23 -2.70 -11.85 -4.13
N ARG A 24 -2.89 -12.36 -5.36
CA ARG A 24 -3.88 -11.84 -6.31
C ARG A 24 -5.30 -11.80 -5.75
N ALA A 25 -5.70 -12.82 -4.99
CA ALA A 25 -7.02 -12.85 -4.35
C ALA A 25 -7.21 -11.68 -3.37
N ASN A 26 -6.16 -11.31 -2.64
CA ASN A 26 -6.18 -10.23 -1.66
C ASN A 26 -6.29 -8.86 -2.34
N CYS A 27 -5.66 -8.72 -3.51
CA CYS A 27 -5.90 -7.58 -4.38
C CYS A 27 -7.38 -7.54 -4.79
N ASN A 28 -7.90 -8.61 -5.41
CA ASN A 28 -9.31 -8.74 -5.84
C ASN A 28 -10.32 -8.25 -4.79
N ASP A 29 -10.08 -8.65 -3.55
CA ASP A 29 -10.90 -8.28 -2.40
C ASP A 29 -10.81 -6.77 -2.09
N LEU A 30 -9.61 -6.20 -2.17
CA LEU A 30 -9.37 -4.78 -1.93
C LEU A 30 -10.03 -3.89 -2.98
N ALA A 31 -9.93 -4.15 -4.30
CA ALA A 31 -10.66 -3.28 -5.26
C ALA A 31 -12.16 -3.44 -5.13
N GLN A 32 -12.66 -4.64 -4.79
CA GLN A 32 -14.09 -4.81 -4.58
C GLN A 32 -14.60 -3.89 -3.46
N ILE A 33 -13.85 -3.77 -2.36
CA ILE A 33 -14.17 -2.86 -1.24
C ILE A 33 -14.09 -1.40 -1.69
N LEU A 34 -13.02 -1.03 -2.38
CA LEU A 34 -12.80 0.32 -2.89
C LEU A 34 -13.73 0.68 -4.07
N LYS A 35 -14.52 -0.29 -4.56
CA LYS A 35 -15.39 -0.19 -5.75
C LYS A 35 -14.62 0.25 -7.00
N GLU A 36 -13.35 -0.13 -7.07
CA GLU A 36 -12.48 0.15 -8.19
C GLU A 36 -12.70 -0.86 -9.31
N LYS A 37 -12.80 -0.37 -10.55
CA LYS A 37 -13.30 -1.18 -11.68
C LYS A 37 -12.33 -2.24 -12.19
N ASN A 38 -11.03 -2.17 -11.85
CA ASN A 38 -9.97 -3.17 -12.07
C ASN A 38 -8.62 -2.43 -12.17
N TYR A 39 -7.82 -2.38 -11.11
CA TYR A 39 -6.43 -1.88 -11.22
C TYR A 39 -5.51 -2.70 -10.34
N TRP A 40 -5.25 -3.93 -10.78
CA TRP A 40 -4.11 -4.73 -10.35
C TRP A 40 -3.11 -4.67 -11.47
N GLU A 41 -2.01 -4.02 -11.21
CA GLU A 41 -0.83 -4.11 -12.03
C GLU A 41 0.21 -4.82 -11.16
N ILE A 42 0.75 -5.93 -11.65
CA ILE A 42 1.89 -6.56 -10.99
C ILE A 42 3.02 -5.54 -11.12
N TRP A 43 3.88 -5.32 -10.14
CA TRP A 43 5.01 -4.40 -10.38
C TRP A 43 6.14 -5.05 -11.18
N GLU A 44 5.84 -5.34 -12.44
CA GLU A 44 6.80 -5.50 -13.51
C GLU A 44 7.03 -4.14 -14.20
N GLN A 45 8.14 -3.97 -14.91
CA GLN A 45 8.53 -2.67 -15.46
C GLN A 45 7.54 -2.12 -16.50
N GLU A 46 6.83 -3.02 -17.18
CA GLU A 46 5.78 -2.71 -18.17
C GLU A 46 4.51 -2.17 -17.51
N ASP A 47 4.23 -2.64 -16.30
CA ASP A 47 3.07 -2.27 -15.50
C ASP A 47 3.28 -0.93 -14.77
N ILE A 48 4.50 -0.64 -14.30
CA ILE A 48 4.87 0.70 -13.79
C ILE A 48 4.56 1.79 -14.83
N THR A 49 4.72 1.51 -16.12
CA THR A 49 4.42 2.44 -17.22
C THR A 49 2.92 2.65 -17.41
N GLN A 50 2.09 1.64 -17.15
CA GLN A 50 0.63 1.76 -17.22
C GLN A 50 0.06 2.50 -16.01
N ALA A 51 0.55 2.24 -14.81
CA ALA A 51 0.19 3.02 -13.62
C ALA A 51 0.43 4.52 -13.76
N GLN A 52 1.54 4.91 -14.41
CA GLN A 52 1.83 6.31 -14.74
C GLN A 52 0.72 6.96 -15.58
N LYS A 53 0.06 6.19 -16.45
CA LYS A 53 -1.06 6.64 -17.29
C LYS A 53 -2.30 7.00 -16.47
N TYR A 54 -2.52 6.31 -15.35
CA TYR A 54 -3.73 6.45 -14.53
C TYR A 54 -3.63 7.54 -13.46
N ARG A 55 -2.41 7.96 -13.08
CA ARG A 55 -2.15 9.04 -12.11
C ARG A 55 -3.05 8.97 -10.86
N ALA A 56 -3.20 7.77 -10.29
CA ALA A 56 -4.02 7.61 -9.10
C ALA A 56 -3.36 8.35 -7.91
N PRO A 57 -4.06 9.28 -7.24
CA PRO A 57 -3.54 9.98 -6.07
C PRO A 57 -3.31 9.03 -4.88
N THR A 58 -4.04 7.92 -4.79
CA THR A 58 -3.90 6.95 -3.71
C THR A 58 -3.43 5.60 -4.23
N VAL A 59 -2.38 5.08 -3.61
CA VAL A 59 -1.71 3.85 -4.01
C VAL A 59 -1.70 2.86 -2.85
N TRP A 60 -2.08 1.61 -3.10
CA TRP A 60 -2.05 0.51 -2.14
C TRP A 60 -1.01 -0.51 -2.57
N LEU A 61 -0.07 -0.86 -1.70
CA LEU A 61 0.95 -1.88 -1.95
C LEU A 61 0.53 -3.19 -1.30
N VAL A 62 0.38 -4.25 -2.10
CA VAL A 62 0.00 -5.60 -1.65
C VAL A 62 1.11 -6.57 -1.98
N GLY A 63 1.77 -7.08 -0.94
CA GLY A 63 2.96 -7.91 -1.08
C GLY A 63 3.26 -8.67 0.20
N HIS A 64 4.36 -9.41 0.20
CA HIS A 64 5.00 -9.85 1.43
C HIS A 64 6.01 -8.79 1.90
N GLY A 65 6.27 -8.77 3.20
CA GLY A 65 7.40 -8.04 3.76
C GLY A 65 8.26 -8.95 4.63
N ASP A 66 9.36 -8.40 5.12
CA ASP A 66 10.26 -9.06 6.06
C ASP A 66 10.84 -7.98 6.98
N SER A 67 10.95 -8.24 8.28
CA SER A 67 11.43 -7.27 9.27
C SER A 67 12.87 -6.81 9.06
N LYS A 68 13.64 -7.51 8.23
CA LYS A 68 15.02 -7.20 7.90
C LYS A 68 15.19 -6.59 6.50
N LYS A 69 14.12 -6.53 5.69
CA LYS A 69 14.20 -6.05 4.30
C LYS A 69 13.30 -4.82 4.09
N SER A 70 13.90 -3.76 3.57
CA SER A 70 13.22 -2.50 3.23
C SER A 70 12.62 -2.51 1.81
N GLY A 71 12.27 -3.67 1.28
CA GLY A 71 11.74 -3.83 -0.07
C GLY A 71 10.50 -4.72 -0.12
N MET A 72 9.83 -4.72 -1.27
CA MET A 72 8.76 -5.68 -1.57
C MET A 72 9.37 -6.99 -2.05
N LEU A 73 8.81 -8.11 -1.59
CA LEU A 73 9.39 -9.42 -1.79
C LEU A 73 8.52 -10.29 -2.70
N ASN A 74 9.16 -11.16 -3.49
CA ASN A 74 8.49 -12.25 -4.22
C ASN A 74 8.24 -13.47 -3.30
N ASP A 75 7.69 -14.55 -3.86
CA ASP A 75 7.40 -15.81 -3.15
C ASP A 75 8.67 -16.47 -2.56
N ASN A 76 9.85 -16.20 -3.13
CA ASN A 76 11.13 -16.72 -2.63
C ASN A 76 11.73 -15.84 -1.53
N GLY A 77 11.08 -14.71 -1.21
CA GLY A 77 11.58 -13.72 -0.26
C GLY A 77 12.66 -12.80 -0.85
N ASP A 78 12.92 -12.83 -2.14
CA ASP A 78 13.87 -11.93 -2.81
C ASP A 78 13.25 -10.54 -3.01
N ILE A 79 14.08 -9.49 -2.91
CA ILE A 79 13.62 -8.12 -3.14
C ILE A 79 13.34 -7.91 -4.63
N VAL A 80 12.08 -7.66 -4.96
CA VAL A 80 11.63 -7.31 -6.31
C VAL A 80 11.82 -5.81 -6.55
N THR A 81 11.52 -4.99 -5.54
CA THR A 81 11.73 -3.54 -5.58
C THR A 81 12.05 -2.98 -4.20
N SER A 82 12.87 -1.93 -4.15
CA SER A 82 13.21 -1.24 -2.90
C SER A 82 12.17 -0.17 -2.54
N MET A 83 12.05 0.17 -1.25
CA MET A 83 11.27 1.34 -0.84
C MET A 83 11.80 2.65 -1.44
N GLU A 84 13.10 2.75 -1.73
CA GLU A 84 13.66 3.94 -2.41
C GLU A 84 13.06 4.12 -3.82
N ASN A 85 12.98 3.04 -4.61
CA ASN A 85 12.35 3.07 -5.93
C ASN A 85 10.86 3.41 -5.84
N ILE A 86 10.16 2.84 -4.84
CA ILE A 86 8.75 3.16 -4.55
C ILE A 86 8.58 4.65 -4.28
N ILE A 87 9.40 5.22 -3.40
CA ILE A 87 9.36 6.64 -3.02
C ILE A 87 9.60 7.52 -4.24
N PHE A 88 10.64 7.23 -5.02
CA PHE A 88 10.98 7.97 -6.23
C PHE A 88 9.82 7.99 -7.23
N TRP A 89 9.20 6.82 -7.47
CA TRP A 89 8.07 6.70 -8.37
C TRP A 89 6.85 7.49 -7.87
N CYS A 90 6.52 7.40 -6.59
CA CYS A 90 5.39 8.13 -5.99
C CYS A 90 5.56 9.64 -6.12
N ASN A 91 6.76 10.14 -5.83
CA ASN A 91 7.09 11.56 -5.96
C ASN A 91 6.97 12.06 -7.40
N THR A 92 7.42 11.24 -8.36
CA THR A 92 7.41 11.60 -9.79
C THR A 92 6.00 11.61 -10.38
N ASN A 93 5.10 10.78 -9.86
CA ASN A 93 3.76 10.58 -10.43
C ASN A 93 2.63 11.31 -9.69
N GLY A 94 2.97 12.18 -8.74
CA GLY A 94 1.99 12.97 -8.01
C GLY A 94 1.08 12.14 -7.12
N VAL A 95 1.57 11.00 -6.62
CA VAL A 95 0.91 10.25 -5.57
C VAL A 95 0.79 11.17 -4.35
N THR A 96 -0.36 11.16 -3.70
CA THR A 96 -0.62 11.93 -2.47
C THR A 96 -0.72 11.02 -1.25
N ASN A 97 -1.11 9.76 -1.43
CA ASN A 97 -1.25 8.76 -0.37
C ASN A 97 -0.65 7.42 -0.81
N LEU A 98 0.28 6.87 -0.02
CA LEU A 98 0.85 5.54 -0.20
C LEU A 98 0.50 4.66 1.00
N VAL A 99 -0.24 3.58 0.77
CA VAL A 99 -0.65 2.63 1.81
C VAL A 99 0.12 1.32 1.63
N ASP A 100 1.10 1.07 2.51
CA ASP A 100 1.83 -0.20 2.56
C ASP A 100 1.09 -1.22 3.44
N THR A 101 0.35 -2.13 2.79
CA THR A 101 -0.41 -3.19 3.46
C THR A 101 0.46 -4.37 3.92
N ALA A 102 1.73 -4.39 3.52
CA ALA A 102 2.68 -5.48 3.73
C ALA A 102 3.85 -5.08 4.67
N CYS A 103 3.71 -3.95 5.36
CA CYS A 103 4.79 -3.38 6.13
C CYS A 103 5.20 -4.28 7.30
N TYR A 104 6.46 -4.71 7.29
CA TYR A 104 7.15 -5.05 8.53
C TYR A 104 7.81 -3.77 9.04
N PRO A 105 7.37 -3.26 10.21
CA PRO A 105 7.57 -1.87 10.58
C PRO A 105 9.03 -1.49 10.67
N SER A 106 9.91 -2.32 11.23
CA SER A 106 11.29 -1.91 11.52
C SER A 106 12.09 -1.51 10.27
N ALA A 107 12.26 -2.37 9.27
CA ALA A 107 13.08 -2.04 8.10
C ALA A 107 12.41 -1.02 7.14
N ARG A 108 11.08 -1.09 6.96
CA ARG A 108 10.36 -0.22 6.01
C ARG A 108 10.06 1.16 6.57
N ILE A 109 9.66 1.27 7.84
CA ILE A 109 9.48 2.58 8.48
C ILE A 109 10.82 3.30 8.51
N ASN A 110 11.92 2.63 8.88
CA ASN A 110 13.26 3.24 8.86
C ASN A 110 13.63 3.77 7.48
N ALA A 111 13.33 3.02 6.41
CA ALA A 111 13.60 3.45 5.04
C ALA A 111 12.78 4.70 4.66
N ILE A 112 11.50 4.74 5.04
CA ILE A 112 10.61 5.89 4.82
C ILE A 112 11.05 7.10 5.63
N GLU A 113 11.38 6.92 6.91
CA GLU A 113 11.82 8.00 7.79
C GLU A 113 13.14 8.63 7.33
N THR A 114 14.07 7.82 6.80
CA THR A 114 15.32 8.31 6.21
C THR A 114 15.07 9.24 5.02
N HIS A 115 13.95 9.06 4.33
CA HIS A 115 13.55 9.86 3.17
C HIS A 115 12.46 10.88 3.46
N LYS A 116 12.03 11.06 4.72
CA LYS A 116 10.87 11.86 5.10
C LYS A 116 10.86 13.28 4.53
N GLU A 117 12.03 13.91 4.45
CA GLU A 117 12.20 15.28 3.94
C GLU A 117 11.97 15.39 2.43
N LYS A 118 11.95 14.26 1.72
CA LYS A 118 11.77 14.16 0.27
C LYS A 118 10.39 13.62 -0.13
N LEU A 119 9.52 13.29 0.83
CA LEU A 119 8.21 12.71 0.53
C LEU A 119 7.22 13.79 0.12
N SER A 120 6.65 13.65 -1.08
CA SER A 120 5.51 14.47 -1.53
C SER A 120 4.15 13.87 -1.17
N PHE A 121 4.13 12.69 -0.54
CA PHE A 121 2.94 11.91 -0.23
C PHE A 121 2.88 11.53 1.25
N ASN A 122 1.67 11.27 1.75
CA ASN A 122 1.46 10.67 3.05
C ASN A 122 1.72 9.17 2.96
N TYR A 123 2.52 8.65 3.87
CA TYR A 123 2.79 7.22 3.98
C TYR A 123 2.00 6.61 5.13
N TYR A 124 1.35 5.48 4.86
CA TYR A 124 0.54 4.75 5.81
C TYR A 124 0.98 3.29 5.86
N CYS A 125 1.12 2.74 7.06
CA CYS A 125 1.41 1.33 7.23
C CYS A 125 0.91 0.78 8.56
N LYS A 126 0.94 -0.54 8.73
CA LYS A 126 0.73 -1.16 10.04
C LYS A 126 1.94 -0.96 10.96
N SER A 127 1.71 -0.84 12.26
CA SER A 127 2.76 -0.59 13.25
C SER A 127 3.31 -1.86 13.90
N THR A 128 2.70 -3.03 13.67
CA THR A 128 3.14 -4.31 14.27
C THR A 128 3.23 -5.44 13.26
N GLU A 129 4.08 -6.43 13.57
CA GLU A 129 4.36 -7.60 12.71
C GLU A 129 3.22 -8.64 12.71
N ALA A 130 2.30 -8.55 13.67
CA ALA A 130 1.20 -9.50 13.85
C ALA A 130 0.13 -9.43 12.73
N GLU A 131 0.17 -8.37 11.91
CA GLU A 131 -0.89 -8.02 10.96
C GLU A 131 -0.49 -8.25 9.49
N VAL A 132 0.71 -8.79 9.24
CA VAL A 132 1.24 -9.06 7.88
C VAL A 132 0.60 -10.28 7.21
N SER A 133 -0.34 -10.93 7.90
CA SER A 133 -1.45 -11.61 7.25
C SER A 133 -2.29 -10.57 6.51
N SER A 134 -1.79 -10.18 5.33
CA SER A 134 -2.41 -9.43 4.24
C SER A 134 -3.86 -8.99 4.46
N ILE A 135 -4.19 -7.76 4.08
CA ILE A 135 -5.56 -7.21 4.05
C ILE A 135 -6.63 -8.27 3.69
N GLY A 136 -6.35 -9.15 2.72
CA GLY A 136 -7.22 -10.28 2.37
C GLY A 136 -7.43 -11.38 3.43
N LYS A 137 -6.49 -11.75 4.31
CA LYS A 137 -6.77 -12.70 5.41
C LYS A 137 -7.78 -12.14 6.41
N TYR A 138 -7.72 -10.84 6.74
CA TYR A 138 -8.74 -10.18 7.57
C TYR A 138 -10.10 -10.11 6.88
N ILE A 139 -10.09 -9.96 5.54
CA ILE A 139 -11.31 -9.86 4.73
C ILE A 139 -11.94 -11.24 4.44
N VAL A 140 -11.15 -12.32 4.36
CA VAL A 140 -11.61 -13.70 4.06
C VAL A 140 -12.51 -14.28 5.16
N ASP A 141 -12.35 -13.85 6.42
CA ASP A 141 -13.21 -14.29 7.53
C ASP A 141 -14.59 -13.61 7.53
N GLY A 142 -14.79 -12.57 6.70
CA GLY A 142 -16.05 -11.85 6.53
C GLY A 142 -16.80 -12.28 5.27
N LYS A 143 -18.04 -12.77 5.41
CA LYS A 143 -18.92 -13.07 4.24
C LYS A 143 -19.30 -11.83 3.43
N ASN A 144 -19.02 -10.63 3.93
CA ASN A 144 -19.28 -9.35 3.26
C ASN A 144 -17.99 -8.52 3.26
N LYS A 145 -17.54 -8.09 2.08
CA LYS A 145 -16.37 -7.23 1.93
C LYS A 145 -16.85 -5.78 1.84
N SER A 146 -16.68 -5.01 2.92
CA SER A 146 -17.17 -3.63 3.00
C SER A 146 -16.10 -2.63 3.41
N ILE A 147 -16.36 -1.33 3.19
CA ILE A 147 -15.48 -0.27 3.69
C ILE A 147 -15.33 -0.32 5.22
N GLY A 148 -16.38 -0.76 5.93
CA GLY A 148 -16.33 -0.92 7.38
C GLY A 148 -15.37 -2.01 7.85
N ASP A 149 -15.10 -3.03 7.02
CA ASP A 149 -14.11 -4.06 7.35
C ASP A 149 -12.70 -3.54 7.13
N LEU A 150 -12.50 -2.71 6.11
CA LEU A 150 -11.24 -1.99 5.89
C LEU A 150 -10.95 -0.99 7.02
N GLU A 151 -11.96 -0.30 7.54
CA GLU A 151 -11.81 0.59 8.70
C GLU A 151 -11.42 -0.17 9.97
N LYS A 152 -12.02 -1.33 10.23
CA LYS A 152 -11.63 -2.17 11.38
C LYS A 152 -10.19 -2.67 11.24
N TRP A 153 -9.83 -3.17 10.05
CA TRP A 153 -8.46 -3.56 9.74
C TRP A 153 -7.50 -2.40 9.96
N TRP A 154 -7.84 -1.19 9.53
CA TRP A 154 -6.99 -0.01 9.72
C TRP A 154 -6.76 0.33 11.20
N ASN A 155 -7.83 0.31 11.98
CA ASN A 155 -7.85 0.82 13.35
C ASN A 155 -7.03 -0.03 14.34
N SER A 156 -6.71 -1.28 14.02
CA SER A 156 -6.11 -2.21 14.99
C SER A 156 -4.68 -1.83 15.41
N GLU A 157 -3.88 -1.17 14.57
CA GLU A 157 -2.50 -0.71 14.88
C GLU A 157 -1.85 0.00 13.68
N SER A 158 -2.16 1.28 13.44
CA SER A 158 -1.73 2.04 12.25
C SER A 158 -0.67 3.11 12.55
N PHE A 159 0.33 3.22 11.67
CA PHE A 159 1.34 4.28 11.60
C PHE A 159 1.06 5.22 10.43
N THR A 160 1.38 6.50 10.58
CA THR A 160 1.26 7.50 9.51
C THR A 160 2.40 8.49 9.57
N LEU A 161 3.07 8.68 8.44
CA LEU A 161 4.00 9.77 8.21
C LEU A 161 3.38 10.73 7.18
N LYS A 162 3.13 11.97 7.57
CA LYS A 162 2.55 12.97 6.66
C LYS A 162 3.62 13.60 5.79
N ALA A 163 3.28 13.90 4.53
CA ALA A 163 4.14 14.70 3.68
C ALA A 163 4.44 16.05 4.33
N LYS A 164 5.63 16.59 4.11
CA LYS A 164 5.95 17.95 4.54
C LYS A 164 5.15 18.92 3.66
N LYS A 165 4.24 19.70 4.25
CA LYS A 165 3.59 20.78 3.49
C LYS A 165 4.68 21.75 3.04
N SER A 166 4.88 21.88 1.73
CA SER A 166 5.62 23.00 1.18
C SER A 166 4.87 24.28 1.59
N VAL A 167 5.52 25.11 2.40
CA VAL A 167 5.06 26.46 2.77
C VAL A 167 5.30 27.39 1.59
#